data_AF-A0A1J6KF57-F1
#
_entry.id   AF-A0A1J6KF57-F1
#
_cell.length_a   1.000
_cell.length_b   1.000
_cell.length_c   1.000
_cell.angle_alpha   90.00
_cell.angle_beta   90.00
_cell.angle_gamma   90.00
#
_symmetry.space_group_name_H-M   'P 1'
#
loop_
_entity.id
_entity.type
_entity.pdbx_description
1 polymer ?
#
loop_
_entity_poly.entity_id
_entity_poly.type
_entity_poly.pdbx_seq_one_letter_code
_entity_poly.pdbx_strand_id
1 'polypeptide(L)'
;MWSVVRSRSFSSSPATQQQWKLGFSMRNRSLSSATVNDGDGEGIRGEELLKLEEVETILKDVKADNVKVIPIPKHVDFADFMVVATGRSAWHVRNIAQALIYKVKQKQKGSKRMLLPSVEGQEGGKWIVIDSGKLVIHALDEKVRAYYNLERLWSTDASNQDHGLVQGQDLDKAFLKVRPKNNSKKRPSTSA
;
A
#
# COMPACT_ATOMS: atom_id res chain seq x y z
N MET A 1 -49.18 47.46 -10.49
CA MET A 1 -48.49 46.25 -11.01
C MET A 1 -47.23 46.05 -10.19
N TRP A 2 -47.13 44.86 -9.56
CA TRP A 2 -46.00 44.14 -8.94
C TRP A 2 -44.68 44.86 -8.60
N SER A 3 -43.90 44.49 -7.58
CA SER A 3 -44.02 43.72 -6.34
C SER A 3 -42.65 43.85 -5.65
N VAL A 4 -42.70 43.87 -4.33
CA VAL A 4 -41.64 43.78 -3.31
C VAL A 4 -40.36 43.02 -3.72
N VAL A 5 -39.19 43.68 -3.63
CA VAL A 5 -37.88 43.03 -3.43
C VAL A 5 -37.63 42.94 -1.93
N ARG A 6 -37.57 41.71 -1.42
CA ARG A 6 -37.33 41.37 -0.03
C ARG A 6 -35.83 41.07 0.13
N SER A 7 -35.16 41.93 0.89
CA SER A 7 -33.76 41.77 1.32
C SER A 7 -33.58 40.43 2.01
N ARG A 8 -32.66 39.60 1.49
CA ARG A 8 -32.29 38.33 2.11
C ARG A 8 -31.26 38.58 3.19
N SER A 9 -31.66 38.28 4.43
CA SER A 9 -30.80 38.23 5.61
C SER A 9 -29.67 37.22 5.41
N PHE A 10 -28.43 37.68 5.55
CA PHE A 10 -27.27 36.81 5.73
C PHE A 10 -27.25 36.32 7.18
N SER A 11 -27.64 35.06 7.36
CA SER A 11 -27.48 34.35 8.63
C SER A 11 -26.08 33.76 8.70
N SER A 12 -25.33 34.16 9.73
CA SER A 12 -24.03 33.60 10.11
C SER A 12 -24.23 32.20 10.70
N SER A 13 -23.43 31.23 10.26
CA SER A 13 -23.20 30.00 11.03
C SER A 13 -21.75 29.56 10.90
N PRO A 14 -21.15 29.08 12.00
CA PRO A 14 -19.71 28.95 12.17
C PRO A 14 -19.14 27.73 11.44
N ALA A 15 -17.91 27.88 10.97
CA ALA A 15 -17.11 26.81 10.39
C ALA A 15 -16.76 25.75 11.44
N THR A 16 -17.39 24.58 11.34
CA THR A 16 -17.08 23.40 12.15
C THR A 16 -15.80 22.73 11.65
N GLN A 17 -14.88 22.57 12.59
CA GLN A 17 -13.68 21.76 12.56
C GLN A 17 -13.98 20.24 12.40
N GLN A 18 -13.13 19.59 11.60
CA GLN A 18 -12.61 18.21 11.72
C GLN A 18 -13.55 17.01 11.52
N GLN A 19 -13.15 16.09 10.62
CA GLN A 19 -12.95 14.64 10.89
C GLN A 19 -12.80 13.85 9.57
N TRP A 20 -11.58 13.40 9.23
CA TRP A 20 -11.28 12.52 8.10
C TRP A 20 -11.25 11.02 8.50
N LYS A 21 -12.16 10.58 9.38
CA LYS A 21 -12.36 9.14 9.64
C LYS A 21 -13.34 8.56 8.62
N LEU A 22 -12.79 7.98 7.56
CA LEU A 22 -13.39 6.86 6.85
C LEU A 22 -12.24 5.88 6.64
N GLY A 23 -12.18 4.71 7.25
CA GLY A 23 -13.27 3.87 7.71
C GLY A 23 -12.97 2.50 7.14
N PHE A 24 -12.18 1.71 7.87
CA PHE A 24 -12.16 0.26 7.77
C PHE A 24 -13.62 -0.22 7.76
N SER A 25 -14.17 -0.48 6.56
CA SER A 25 -15.48 -1.10 6.43
C SER A 25 -15.24 -2.61 6.35
N MET A 26 -14.93 -3.22 7.49
CA MET A 26 -15.38 -4.59 7.71
C MET A 26 -16.90 -4.53 7.74
N ARG A 27 -17.55 -4.98 6.66
CA ARG A 27 -18.98 -5.20 6.63
C ARG A 27 -19.21 -6.71 6.73
N ASN A 28 -19.62 -7.17 7.91
CA ASN A 28 -20.32 -8.44 8.07
C ASN A 28 -21.45 -8.50 7.03
N ARG A 29 -21.43 -9.51 6.16
CA ARG A 29 -22.52 -9.76 5.23
C ARG A 29 -23.38 -10.90 5.77
N SER A 30 -24.63 -10.52 6.05
CA SER A 30 -25.70 -11.40 6.48
C SER A 30 -25.95 -12.54 5.49
N LEU A 31 -26.26 -13.69 6.07
CA LEU A 31 -26.68 -14.94 5.45
C LEU A 31 -27.99 -14.76 4.66
N SER A 32 -28.04 -15.37 3.47
CA SER A 32 -29.29 -15.80 2.84
C SER A 32 -29.12 -17.20 2.22
N SER A 33 -29.89 -18.10 2.83
CA SER A 33 -30.42 -19.41 2.48
C SER A 33 -30.31 -20.00 1.06
N ALA A 34 -30.05 -21.33 1.08
CA ALA A 34 -30.52 -22.41 0.21
C ALA A 34 -30.12 -22.43 -1.28
N THR A 35 -29.22 -23.35 -1.63
CA THR A 35 -29.55 -24.74 -2.04
C THR A 35 -28.35 -25.65 -1.75
N VAL A 36 -28.62 -26.86 -1.27
CA VAL A 36 -27.61 -27.91 -1.10
C VAL A 36 -27.18 -28.42 -2.47
N ASN A 37 -25.88 -28.37 -2.77
CA ASN A 37 -25.25 -29.23 -3.76
C ASN A 37 -23.89 -29.65 -3.19
N ASP A 38 -23.74 -30.96 -3.05
CA ASP A 38 -22.54 -31.65 -2.59
C ASP A 38 -21.35 -31.43 -3.52
N GLY A 39 -20.16 -31.29 -2.91
CA GLY A 39 -18.86 -31.46 -3.54
C GLY A 39 -18.26 -30.18 -4.15
N ASP A 40 -17.06 -29.83 -3.68
CA ASP A 40 -16.13 -28.82 -4.21
C ASP A 40 -16.21 -27.46 -3.48
N GLY A 41 -15.60 -27.40 -2.30
CA GLY A 41 -15.33 -26.16 -1.56
C GLY A 41 -14.27 -25.30 -2.23
N GLU A 42 -14.56 -24.74 -3.41
CA GLU A 42 -13.80 -23.62 -3.97
C GLU A 42 -14.40 -22.33 -3.39
N GLY A 43 -14.02 -22.03 -2.13
CA GLY A 43 -14.43 -20.80 -1.44
C GLY A 43 -14.12 -19.58 -2.31
N ILE A 44 -15.07 -18.63 -2.33
CA ILE A 44 -15.07 -17.40 -3.14
C ILE A 44 -13.65 -16.84 -3.29
N ARG A 45 -12.99 -17.24 -4.38
CA ARG A 45 -11.69 -16.72 -4.76
C ARG A 45 -11.95 -15.28 -5.16
N GLY A 46 -11.49 -14.34 -4.33
CA GLY A 46 -11.56 -12.92 -4.63
C GLY A 46 -11.11 -12.69 -6.08
N GLU A 47 -11.86 -11.86 -6.81
CA GLU A 47 -11.62 -11.52 -8.22
C GLU A 47 -10.12 -11.31 -8.46
N GLU A 48 -9.54 -12.19 -9.28
CA GLU A 48 -8.10 -12.21 -9.54
C GLU A 48 -7.73 -11.02 -10.44
N LEU A 49 -7.25 -9.95 -9.81
CA LEU A 49 -6.92 -8.69 -10.46
C LEU A 49 -5.75 -8.83 -11.44
N LEU A 50 -4.73 -9.61 -11.03
CA LEU A 50 -3.51 -9.86 -11.79
C LEU A 50 -3.12 -11.33 -11.71
N LYS A 51 -2.67 -11.87 -12.84
CA LYS A 51 -2.06 -13.19 -12.95
C LYS A 51 -0.55 -13.08 -12.83
N LEU A 52 0.11 -14.12 -12.33
CA LEU A 52 1.57 -14.14 -12.17
C LEU A 52 2.32 -13.85 -13.48
N GLU A 53 1.95 -14.52 -14.58
CA GLU A 53 2.56 -14.35 -15.91
C GLU A 53 2.49 -12.91 -16.43
N GLU A 54 1.36 -12.23 -16.16
CA GLU A 54 1.18 -10.82 -16.54
C GLU A 54 2.11 -9.92 -15.74
N VAL A 55 2.26 -10.18 -14.44
CA VAL A 55 3.15 -9.43 -13.56
C VAL A 55 4.61 -9.61 -13.98
N GLU A 56 5.04 -10.83 -14.27
CA GLU A 56 6.39 -11.10 -14.78
C GLU A 56 6.66 -10.36 -16.09
N THR A 57 5.69 -10.36 -17.00
CA THR A 57 5.78 -9.63 -18.28
C THR A 57 5.92 -8.12 -18.03
N ILE A 58 5.09 -7.54 -17.16
CA ILE A 58 5.14 -6.11 -16.84
C ILE A 58 6.47 -5.75 -16.17
N LEU A 59 6.93 -6.56 -15.22
CA LEU A 59 8.20 -6.34 -14.52
C LEU A 59 9.39 -6.41 -15.49
N LYS A 60 9.33 -7.30 -16.48
CA LYS A 60 10.31 -7.37 -17.56
C LYS A 60 10.26 -6.15 -18.47
N ASP A 61 9.08 -5.68 -18.85
CA ASP A 61 8.89 -4.50 -19.71
C ASP A 61 9.43 -3.23 -19.06
N VAL A 62 9.19 -3.04 -17.76
CA VAL A 62 9.71 -1.90 -17.00
C VAL A 62 11.20 -2.06 -16.62
N LYS A 63 11.81 -3.22 -16.95
CA LYS A 63 13.19 -3.57 -16.60
C LYS A 63 13.45 -3.49 -15.10
N ALA A 64 12.56 -4.10 -14.31
CA ALA A 64 12.78 -4.32 -12.90
C ALA A 64 13.94 -5.31 -12.69
N ASP A 65 14.77 -5.05 -11.68
CA ASP A 65 15.91 -5.87 -11.37
C ASP A 65 15.54 -6.95 -10.34
N ASN A 66 16.25 -8.08 -10.37
CA ASN A 66 16.18 -9.13 -9.35
C ASN A 66 14.73 -9.56 -9.01
N VAL A 67 13.94 -9.92 -10.03
CA VAL A 67 12.56 -10.37 -9.80
C VAL A 67 12.57 -11.80 -9.26
N LYS A 68 11.99 -12.00 -8.07
CA LYS A 68 11.86 -13.32 -7.45
C LYS A 68 10.41 -13.59 -7.10
N VAL A 69 9.94 -14.76 -7.47
CA VAL A 69 8.61 -15.26 -7.12
C VAL A 69 8.76 -16.27 -5.99
N ILE A 70 8.02 -16.07 -4.91
CA ILE A 70 8.02 -16.91 -3.72
C ILE A 70 6.61 -17.48 -3.57
N PRO A 71 6.42 -18.80 -3.69
CA PRO A 71 5.14 -19.42 -3.42
C PRO A 71 4.84 -19.37 -1.92
N ILE A 72 3.64 -18.92 -1.56
CA ILE A 72 3.20 -18.91 -0.16
C ILE A 72 2.54 -20.25 0.14
N PRO A 73 2.80 -20.87 1.30
CA PRO A 73 2.13 -22.09 1.70
C PRO A 73 0.61 -21.91 1.82
N LYS A 74 -0.16 -22.92 1.38
CA LYS A 74 -1.64 -22.91 1.38
C LYS A 74 -2.31 -22.80 2.76
N HIS A 75 -1.55 -22.80 3.85
CA HIS A 75 -2.10 -22.58 5.20
C HIS A 75 -2.27 -21.09 5.53
N VAL A 76 -1.83 -20.21 4.63
CA VAL A 76 -1.89 -18.76 4.79
C VAL A 76 -2.92 -18.20 3.79
N ASP A 77 -4.03 -17.68 4.31
CA ASP A 77 -5.18 -17.29 3.48
C ASP A 77 -5.06 -15.92 2.80
N PHE A 78 -3.99 -15.15 3.05
CA PHE A 78 -3.91 -13.78 2.54
C PHE A 78 -3.43 -13.69 1.08
N ALA A 79 -2.64 -14.65 0.58
CA ALA A 79 -2.15 -14.67 -0.79
C ALA A 79 -1.55 -16.04 -1.18
N ASP A 80 -1.58 -16.36 -2.47
CA ASP A 80 -0.99 -17.58 -3.03
C ASP A 80 0.49 -17.38 -3.38
N PHE A 81 0.85 -16.19 -3.84
CA PHE A 81 2.20 -15.86 -4.31
C PHE A 81 2.65 -14.48 -3.83
N MET A 82 3.94 -14.40 -3.48
CA MET A 82 4.64 -13.14 -3.22
C MET A 82 5.67 -12.90 -4.33
N VAL A 83 5.66 -11.72 -4.94
CA VAL A 83 6.66 -11.31 -5.92
C VAL A 83 7.50 -10.20 -5.33
N VAL A 84 8.82 -10.32 -5.39
CA VAL A 84 9.76 -9.33 -4.91
C VAL A 84 10.56 -8.81 -6.09
N ALA A 85 10.43 -7.51 -6.38
CA ALA A 85 11.09 -6.84 -7.49
C ALA A 85 11.94 -5.67 -6.97
N THR A 86 13.12 -5.46 -7.57
CA THR A 86 14.01 -4.35 -7.22
C THR A 86 13.90 -3.23 -8.24
N GLY A 87 13.82 -1.99 -7.75
CA GLY A 87 13.99 -0.79 -8.55
C GLY A 87 15.32 -0.10 -8.25
N ARG A 88 15.96 0.44 -9.30
CA ARG A 88 17.23 1.20 -9.24
C ARG A 88 17.13 2.57 -8.55
N SER A 89 15.92 3.09 -8.36
CA SER A 89 15.68 4.39 -7.73
C SER A 89 14.24 4.47 -7.23
N ALA A 90 13.98 5.40 -6.30
CA ALA A 90 12.62 5.62 -5.80
C ALA A 90 11.60 5.97 -6.90
N TRP A 91 12.05 6.67 -7.95
CA TRP A 91 11.19 6.92 -9.12
C TRP A 91 10.92 5.65 -9.91
N HIS A 92 11.94 4.81 -10.12
CA HIS A 92 11.78 3.54 -10.82
C HIS A 92 10.83 2.59 -10.07
N VAL A 93 10.95 2.50 -8.75
CA VAL A 93 10.04 1.73 -7.88
C VAL A 93 8.59 2.24 -8.02
N ARG A 94 8.36 3.55 -8.00
CA ARG A 94 7.03 4.13 -8.27
C ARG A 94 6.52 3.80 -9.67
N ASN A 95 7.39 3.83 -10.69
CA ASN A 95 7.02 3.50 -12.06
C ASN A 95 6.60 2.02 -12.20
N ILE A 96 7.32 1.10 -11.55
CA ILE A 96 6.93 -0.32 -11.47
C ILE A 96 5.50 -0.44 -10.93
N ALA A 97 5.21 0.23 -9.81
CA ALA A 97 3.88 0.19 -9.21
C ALA A 97 2.80 0.79 -10.12
N GLN A 98 3.09 1.94 -10.74
CA GLN A 98 2.17 2.58 -11.68
C GLN A 98 1.87 1.72 -12.91
N ALA A 99 2.88 1.02 -13.45
CA ALA A 99 2.70 0.12 -14.58
C ALA A 99 1.75 -1.04 -14.26
N LEU A 100 1.88 -1.63 -13.07
CA LEU A 100 1.00 -2.70 -12.59
C LEU A 100 -0.45 -2.19 -12.42
N ILE A 101 -0.63 -1.05 -11.74
CA ILE A 101 -1.95 -0.42 -11.57
C ILE A 101 -2.57 -0.08 -12.93
N TYR A 102 -1.77 0.43 -13.86
CA TYR A 102 -2.23 0.74 -15.21
C TYR A 102 -2.75 -0.51 -15.91
N LYS A 103 -2.02 -1.64 -15.84
CA LYS A 103 -2.50 -2.91 -16.42
C LYS A 103 -3.84 -3.34 -15.84
N VAL A 104 -4.01 -3.28 -14.52
CA VAL A 104 -5.29 -3.62 -13.87
C VAL A 104 -6.42 -2.76 -14.42
N LYS A 105 -6.20 -1.44 -14.52
CA LYS A 105 -7.17 -0.51 -15.09
C LYS A 105 -7.49 -0.83 -16.55
N GLN A 106 -6.50 -1.22 -17.36
CA GLN A 106 -6.73 -1.62 -18.75
C GLN A 106 -7.61 -2.86 -18.85
N LYS A 107 -7.37 -3.88 -18.01
CA LYS A 107 -8.17 -5.12 -18.00
C LYS A 107 -9.62 -4.88 -17.63
N GLN A 108 -9.88 -3.89 -16.78
CA GLN A 108 -11.22 -3.57 -16.31
C GLN A 108 -11.91 -2.47 -17.12
N LYS A 109 -11.34 -2.06 -18.27
CA LYS A 109 -12.03 -1.13 -19.18
C LYS A 109 -13.36 -1.74 -19.62
N GLY A 110 -14.46 -1.07 -19.28
CA GLY A 110 -15.83 -1.53 -19.56
C GLY A 110 -16.49 -2.31 -18.42
N SER A 111 -15.80 -2.55 -17.30
CA SER A 111 -16.40 -3.16 -16.12
C SER A 111 -17.33 -2.18 -15.38
N LYS A 112 -18.47 -2.67 -14.90
CA LYS A 112 -19.48 -1.85 -14.18
C LYS A 112 -18.98 -1.28 -12.86
N ARG A 113 -17.98 -1.93 -12.25
CA ARG A 113 -17.27 -1.48 -11.04
C ARG A 113 -15.78 -1.70 -11.26
N MET A 114 -14.99 -0.65 -11.05
CA MET A 114 -13.53 -0.75 -11.05
C MET A 114 -13.04 -1.15 -9.66
N LEU A 115 -12.32 -2.26 -9.58
CA LEU A 115 -11.58 -2.72 -8.41
C LEU A 115 -10.11 -2.39 -8.62
N LEU A 116 -9.53 -1.57 -7.76
CA LEU A 116 -8.11 -1.26 -7.81
C LEU A 116 -7.38 -2.09 -6.75
N PRO A 117 -6.14 -2.51 -7.02
CA PRO A 117 -5.30 -3.13 -5.99
C PRO A 117 -5.04 -2.12 -4.88
N SER A 118 -4.85 -2.61 -3.65
CA SER A 118 -4.37 -1.76 -2.57
C SER A 118 -2.91 -1.44 -2.81
N VAL A 119 -2.50 -0.18 -2.61
CA VAL A 119 -1.14 0.27 -2.87
C VAL A 119 -0.65 1.09 -1.68
N GLU A 120 0.37 0.59 -1.02
CA GLU A 120 0.96 1.20 0.18
C GLU A 120 2.40 1.66 -0.10
N GLY A 121 2.83 2.76 0.54
CA GLY A 121 4.22 3.24 0.45
C GLY A 121 4.59 4.02 -0.83
N GLN A 122 3.61 4.34 -1.69
CA GLN A 122 3.83 5.03 -2.97
C GLN A 122 4.49 6.42 -2.81
N GLU A 123 4.15 7.16 -1.76
CA GLU A 123 4.72 8.47 -1.48
C GLU A 123 6.22 8.40 -1.18
N GLY A 124 6.66 7.39 -0.41
CA GLY A 124 8.08 7.20 -0.07
C GLY A 124 8.90 6.65 -1.25
N GLY A 125 8.30 5.78 -2.06
CA GLY A 125 8.93 5.21 -3.25
C GLY A 125 10.12 4.27 -2.99
N LYS A 126 10.48 4.04 -1.72
CA LYS A 126 11.57 3.11 -1.36
C LYS A 126 11.08 1.67 -1.17
N TRP A 127 9.84 1.53 -0.75
CA TRP A 127 9.15 0.27 -0.58
C TRP A 127 7.69 0.54 -0.93
N ILE A 128 7.22 -0.11 -1.98
CA ILE A 128 5.82 -0.12 -2.36
C ILE A 128 5.30 -1.54 -2.27
N VAL A 129 4.15 -1.72 -1.64
CA VAL A 129 3.42 -2.99 -1.60
C VAL A 129 2.15 -2.83 -2.41
N ILE A 130 1.91 -3.79 -3.30
CA ILE A 130 0.72 -3.82 -4.14
C ILE A 130 0.02 -5.13 -3.86
N ASP A 131 -1.18 -5.03 -3.32
CA ASP A 131 -2.03 -6.17 -2.99
C ASP A 131 -3.14 -6.30 -4.04
N SER A 132 -3.08 -7.39 -4.79
CA SER A 132 -4.06 -7.78 -5.82
C SER A 132 -4.94 -8.96 -5.38
N GLY A 133 -5.01 -9.25 -4.09
CA GLY A 133 -5.74 -10.38 -3.51
C GLY A 133 -4.88 -11.64 -3.48
N LYS A 134 -4.88 -12.42 -4.56
CA LYS A 134 -4.11 -13.68 -4.61
C LYS A 134 -2.59 -13.48 -4.77
N LEU A 135 -2.18 -12.29 -5.21
CA LEU A 135 -0.80 -11.97 -5.54
C LEU A 135 -0.40 -10.67 -4.83
N VAL A 136 0.68 -10.74 -4.07
CA VAL A 136 1.26 -9.57 -3.38
C VAL A 136 2.61 -9.24 -3.98
N ILE A 137 2.77 -8.01 -4.44
CA ILE A 137 3.96 -7.56 -5.15
C ILE A 137 4.68 -6.52 -4.29
N HIS A 138 5.93 -6.80 -3.97
CA HIS A 138 6.83 -5.91 -3.24
C HIS A 138 7.81 -5.31 -4.24
N ALA A 139 7.71 -3.99 -4.48
CA ALA A 139 8.69 -3.24 -5.24
C ALA A 139 9.58 -2.49 -4.24
N LEU A 140 10.86 -2.85 -4.18
CA LEU A 140 11.81 -2.29 -3.21
C LEU A 140 12.96 -1.58 -3.92
N ASP A 141 13.50 -0.55 -3.28
CA ASP A 141 14.82 -0.03 -3.59
C ASP A 141 15.89 -1.06 -3.19
N GLU A 142 17.00 -1.10 -3.94
CA GLU A 142 18.07 -2.09 -3.74
C GLU A 142 18.58 -2.13 -2.29
N LYS A 143 18.77 -0.96 -1.66
CA LYS A 143 19.25 -0.86 -0.28
C LYS A 143 18.24 -1.41 0.72
N VAL A 144 16.95 -1.17 0.48
CA VAL A 144 15.86 -1.63 1.35
C VAL A 144 15.72 -3.15 1.24
N ARG A 145 15.83 -3.70 0.03
CA ARG A 145 15.80 -5.16 -0.17
C ARG A 145 16.94 -5.85 0.56
N ALA A 146 18.16 -5.32 0.45
CA ALA A 146 19.32 -5.87 1.16
C ALA A 146 19.15 -5.81 2.69
N TYR A 147 18.56 -4.73 3.21
CA TYR A 147 18.35 -4.54 4.65
C TYR A 147 17.29 -5.49 5.22
N TYR A 148 16.11 -5.58 4.58
CA TYR A 148 15.02 -6.41 5.10
C TYR A 148 15.11 -7.88 4.71
N ASN A 149 15.79 -8.19 3.60
CA ASN A 149 16.02 -9.54 3.09
C ASN A 149 14.78 -10.46 3.18
N LEU A 150 13.64 -9.97 2.68
CA LEU A 150 12.34 -10.67 2.74
C LEU A 150 12.43 -12.09 2.15
N GLU A 151 13.29 -12.28 1.16
CA GLU A 151 13.50 -13.58 0.54
C GLU A 151 13.93 -14.65 1.54
N ARG A 152 14.80 -14.32 2.50
CA ARG A 152 15.24 -15.28 3.53
C ARG A 152 14.12 -15.63 4.50
N LEU A 153 13.24 -14.68 4.81
CA LEU A 153 12.13 -14.90 5.73
C LEU A 153 11.04 -15.80 5.13
N TRP A 154 10.80 -15.67 3.83
CA TRP A 154 9.69 -16.34 3.15
C TRP A 154 10.12 -17.53 2.28
N SER A 155 11.41 -17.74 2.05
CA SER A 155 11.88 -18.97 1.41
C SER A 155 11.74 -20.13 2.40
N THR A 156 11.11 -21.22 1.96
CA THR A 156 10.88 -22.44 2.76
C THR A 156 12.19 -23.23 3.04
N ASP A 157 13.34 -22.74 2.60
CA ASP A 157 14.67 -23.26 2.94
C ASP A 157 15.07 -22.87 4.38
N ALA A 158 14.27 -23.29 5.35
CA ALA A 158 14.58 -23.27 6.78
C ALA A 158 15.43 -24.48 7.19
N SER A 159 16.27 -25.01 6.29
CA SER A 159 17.08 -26.21 6.59
C SER A 159 18.52 -25.91 7.02
N ASN A 160 19.01 -24.67 6.99
CA ASN A 160 20.20 -24.32 7.78
C ASN A 160 20.54 -22.82 7.77
N GLN A 161 21.29 -22.42 8.80
CA GLN A 161 22.07 -21.20 8.96
C GLN A 161 21.46 -20.06 9.78
N ASP A 162 21.83 -20.09 11.07
CA ASP A 162 22.45 -19.02 11.86
C ASP A 162 21.83 -17.61 11.85
N HIS A 163 21.26 -17.29 13.01
CA HIS A 163 21.00 -15.93 13.48
C HIS A 163 22.33 -15.20 13.77
N GLY A 164 23.03 -14.79 12.72
CA GLY A 164 24.07 -13.77 12.80
C GLY A 164 23.44 -12.40 13.03
N LEU A 165 23.68 -11.85 14.21
CA LEU A 165 23.22 -10.55 14.71
C LEU A 165 23.50 -9.40 13.72
N VAL A 166 22.45 -8.79 13.14
CA VAL A 166 22.56 -7.45 12.55
C VAL A 166 22.20 -6.45 13.64
N GLN A 167 23.22 -5.78 14.19
CA GLN A 167 23.08 -4.73 15.20
C GLN A 167 22.25 -3.56 14.65
N GLY A 168 21.07 -3.34 15.22
CA GLY A 168 20.19 -2.21 14.94
C GLY A 168 20.69 -0.87 15.48
N GLN A 169 21.97 -0.53 15.29
CA GLN A 169 22.57 0.69 15.86
C GLN A 169 22.64 1.90 14.91
N ASP A 170 22.16 1.79 13.67
CA ASP A 170 22.25 2.89 12.69
C ASP A 170 20.94 3.66 12.43
N LEU A 171 19.80 3.20 12.96
CA LEU A 171 18.52 3.89 12.76
C LEU A 171 18.34 5.11 13.69
N ASP A 172 18.98 5.11 14.85
CA ASP A 172 18.91 6.21 15.82
C ASP A 172 19.70 7.45 15.34
N LYS A 173 20.74 7.25 14.53
CA LYS A 173 21.54 8.34 13.95
C LYS A 173 20.87 8.98 12.73
N ALA A 174 20.05 8.24 11.98
CA ALA A 174 19.37 8.78 10.80
C ALA A 174 18.23 9.75 11.18
N PHE A 175 17.59 9.56 12.34
CA PHE A 175 16.45 10.38 12.77
C PHE A 175 16.80 11.52 13.75
N LEU A 176 18.04 11.62 14.24
CA LEU A 176 18.47 12.67 15.20
C LEU A 176 19.29 13.82 14.59
N LYS A 177 19.06 14.18 13.31
CA LYS A 177 19.62 15.43 12.76
C LYS A 177 18.57 16.39 12.20
N VAL A 178 17.52 16.62 12.98
CA VAL A 178 16.80 17.89 12.96
C VAL A 178 16.99 18.55 14.32
N ARG A 179 18.00 19.43 14.45
CA ARG A 179 18.07 20.35 15.60
C ARG A 179 17.00 21.42 15.41
N PRO A 180 16.01 21.58 16.31
CA PRO A 180 15.12 22.74 16.26
C PRO A 180 15.95 23.99 16.59
N LYS A 181 15.95 25.01 15.72
CA LYS A 181 16.45 26.34 16.07
C LYS A 181 15.44 27.01 17.01
N ASN A 182 15.75 27.05 18.31
CA ASN A 182 15.00 27.88 19.26
C ASN A 182 15.23 29.36 18.92
N ASN A 183 14.16 30.08 18.60
CA ASN A 183 14.17 31.51 18.31
C ASN A 183 13.48 32.28 19.46
N SER A 184 14.00 32.17 20.69
CA SER A 184 13.53 32.98 21.82
C SER A 184 14.40 34.23 21.99
N LYS A 185 14.10 35.30 21.23
CA LYS A 185 14.57 36.65 21.61
C LYS A 185 13.76 37.12 22.82
N LYS A 186 14.44 37.19 23.98
CA LYS A 186 13.95 37.81 25.22
C LYS A 186 13.43 39.22 24.94
N ARG A 187 12.23 39.55 25.42
CA ARG A 187 11.83 40.95 25.64
C ARG A 187 12.37 41.40 27.00
N PRO A 188 13.06 42.54 27.12
CA PRO A 188 13.38 43.09 28.44
C PRO A 188 12.11 43.66 29.08
N SER A 189 11.85 43.27 30.33
CA SER A 189 10.90 43.92 31.22
C SER A 189 11.58 45.14 31.83
N THR A 190 11.08 46.34 31.56
CA THR A 190 11.42 47.53 32.33
C THR A 190 10.21 47.91 33.18
N SER A 191 10.34 47.75 34.49
CA SER A 191 9.46 48.33 35.50
C SER A 191 10.29 49.21 36.42
N ALA A 192 10.09 50.52 36.34
CA ALA A 192 10.29 51.52 37.39
C ALA A 192 9.70 52.84 36.87
#